data_AF-A0A099RW78-F1
#
_entry.id   AF-A0A099RW78-F1
#
_cell.length_a   1.000
_cell.length_b   1.000
_cell.length_c   1.000
_cell.angle_alpha   90.00
_cell.angle_beta   90.00
_cell.angle_gamma   90.00
#
_symmetry.space_group_name_H-M   'P 1'
#
loop_
_entity.id
_entity.type
_entity.pdbx_description
1 polymer ?
#
loop_
_entity_poly.entity_id
_entity_poly.type
_entity_poly.pdbx_seq_one_letter_code
_entity_poly.pdbx_strand_id
1 'polypeptide(L)' 'SDEECVEFVISKMKALSEEVGIPKSLKDVGVENPDFELLAENAMKDACAGANPVFFSKEKLIELFKKIS' A
#
# COMPACT_ATOMS: atom_id res chain seq x y z
N SER A 1 -20.45 -1.82 14.34
CA SER A 1 -20.48 -0.44 13.83
C SER A 1 -19.76 -0.40 12.48
N ASP A 2 -19.73 0.75 11.82
CA ASP A 2 -18.97 0.90 10.57
C ASP A 2 -17.49 0.58 10.77
N GLU A 3 -16.91 0.95 11.92
CA GLU A 3 -15.53 0.64 12.28
C GLU A 3 -15.27 -0.87 12.38
N GLU A 4 -16.18 -1.61 13.02
CA GLU A 4 -16.06 -3.08 13.12
C GLU A 4 -16.13 -3.74 11.74
N CYS A 5 -16.98 -3.23 10.84
CA CYS A 5 -17.08 -3.73 9.47
C CYS A 5 -15.78 -3.46 8.68
N VAL A 6 -15.19 -2.27 8.80
CA VAL A 6 -13.92 -1.92 8.14
C VAL A 6 -12.79 -2.82 8.64
N GLU A 7 -12.65 -2.99 9.96
CA GLU A 7 -11.63 -3.86 10.54
C GLU A 7 -11.80 -5.33 10.11
N PHE A 8 -13.05 -5.82 10.06
CA PHE A 8 -13.33 -7.17 9.57
C PHE A 8 -12.86 -7.35 8.13
N VAL A 9 -13.20 -6.42 7.22
CA VAL A 9 -12.79 -6.49 5.81
C VAL A 9 -11.26 -6.46 5.67
N ILE A 10 -10.58 -5.56 6.38
CA ILE A 10 -9.11 -5.47 6.36
C ILE A 10 -8.49 -6.78 6.86
N SER A 11 -9.02 -7.37 7.93
CA SER A 11 -8.53 -8.64 8.47
C SER A 11 -8.66 -9.79 7.47
N LYS A 12 -9.77 -9.87 6.73
CA LYS A 12 -10.02 -10.91 5.73
C LYS A 12 -9.14 -10.75 4.51
N MET A 13 -8.89 -9.51 4.06
CA MET A 13 -7.94 -9.25 2.98
C MET A 13 -6.52 -9.71 3.34
N LYS A 14 -6.05 -9.41 4.56
CA LYS A 14 -4.74 -9.86 5.04
C LYS A 14 -4.66 -11.39 5.17
N ALA A 15 -5.68 -12.02 5.74
CA ALA A 15 -5.72 -13.47 5.89
C ALA A 15 -5.69 -14.19 4.53
N LEU A 16 -6.46 -13.71 3.55
CA LEU A 16 -6.43 -14.29 2.19
C LEU A 16 -5.06 -14.13 1.54
N SER A 17 -4.45 -12.94 1.64
CA SER A 17 -3.10 -12.67 1.12
C SER A 17 -2.06 -13.67 1.67
N GLU A 18 -2.15 -13.99 2.97
CA GLU A 18 -1.30 -14.99 3.61
C GLU A 18 -1.59 -16.41 3.14
N GLU A 19 -2.87 -16.77 3.02
CA GLU A 19 -3.32 -18.10 2.58
C GLU A 19 -2.82 -18.44 1.18
N VAL A 20 -2.82 -17.47 0.26
CA VAL A 20 -2.33 -17.67 -1.12
C VAL A 20 -0.83 -17.42 -1.29
N GLY A 21 -0.11 -17.13 -0.20
CA GLY A 21 1.35 -16.98 -0.21
C GLY A 21 1.88 -15.68 -0.81
N ILE A 22 1.12 -14.58 -0.76
CA ILE A 22 1.62 -13.27 -1.20
C ILE A 22 2.65 -12.73 -0.19
N PRO A 23 3.85 -12.32 -0.65
CA PRO A 23 4.86 -11.69 0.20
C PRO A 23 4.37 -10.42 0.90
N LYS A 24 4.85 -10.14 2.11
CA LYS A 24 4.30 -9.06 2.96
C LYS A 24 5.00 -7.72 2.78
N SER A 25 6.20 -7.72 2.21
CA SER A 25 7.03 -6.53 2.04
C SER A 25 7.72 -6.48 0.68
N LEU A 26 8.18 -5.29 0.32
CA LEU A 26 9.03 -5.04 -0.84
C LEU A 26 10.37 -5.79 -0.71
N LYS A 27 10.91 -5.89 0.51
CA LYS A 27 12.10 -6.72 0.78
C LYS A 27 11.89 -8.19 0.45
N ASP A 28 10.73 -8.77 0.76
CA ASP A 28 10.43 -10.18 0.47
C ASP A 28 10.40 -10.49 -1.03
N VAL A 29 10.26 -9.47 -1.88
CA VAL A 29 10.31 -9.58 -3.35
C VAL A 29 11.61 -9.01 -3.94
N GLY A 30 12.64 -8.80 -3.11
CA GLY A 30 14.00 -8.45 -3.55
C GLY A 30 14.26 -6.94 -3.69
N VAL A 31 13.40 -6.07 -3.16
CA VAL A 31 13.64 -4.62 -3.15
C VAL A 31 14.24 -4.23 -1.79
N GLU A 32 15.57 -4.15 -1.73
CA GLU A 32 16.28 -3.88 -0.47
C GLU A 32 16.36 -2.39 -0.09
N ASN A 33 16.50 -1.51 -1.09
CA ASN A 33 16.67 -0.07 -0.89
C ASN A 33 15.77 0.70 -1.87
N PRO A 34 14.45 0.75 -1.62
CA PRO A 34 13.52 1.43 -2.53
C PRO A 34 13.80 2.94 -2.58
N ASP A 35 13.80 3.51 -3.77
CA ASP A 35 13.74 4.97 -3.94
C ASP A 35 12.31 5.45 -3.69
N PHE A 36 12.00 5.75 -2.42
CA PHE A 36 10.66 6.16 -2.02
C PHE A 36 10.21 7.48 -2.66
N GLU A 37 11.14 8.38 -2.95
CA GLU A 37 10.84 9.66 -3.60
C GLU A 37 10.36 9.40 -5.03
N LEU A 38 11.11 8.59 -5.78
CA LEU A 38 10.76 8.19 -7.15
C LEU A 38 9.44 7.41 -7.20
N LEU A 39 9.26 6.45 -6.29
CA LEU A 39 8.02 5.66 -6.21
C LEU A 39 6.80 6.54 -5.94
N ALA A 40 6.90 7.48 -4.99
CA ALA A 40 5.81 8.41 -4.68
C ALA A 40 5.51 9.35 -5.84
N GLU A 41 6.53 9.91 -6.50
CA GLU A 41 6.33 10.78 -7.67
C GLU A 41 5.64 10.06 -8.82
N ASN A 42 6.02 8.82 -9.09
CA ASN A 42 5.40 8.02 -10.15
C ASN A 42 3.97 7.65 -9.77
N ALA A 43 3.71 7.27 -8.52
CA ALA A 43 2.36 6.98 -8.04
C ALA A 43 1.42 8.20 -8.13
N MET A 44 1.93 9.43 -7.92
CA MET A 44 1.14 10.66 -8.14
C MET A 44 0.77 10.91 -9.60
N LYS A 45 1.59 10.43 -10.54
CA LYS A 45 1.40 10.62 -11.99
C LYS A 45 0.63 9.47 -12.64
N ASP A 46 0.36 8.39 -11.90
CA ASP A 46 -0.36 7.24 -12.42
C ASP A 46 -1.78 7.62 -12.82
N ALA A 47 -2.26 7.13 -13.97
CA ALA A 47 -3.60 7.48 -14.45
C ALA A 47 -4.73 7.04 -13.50
N CYS A 48 -4.48 6.03 -12.66
CA CYS A 48 -5.44 5.53 -11.67
C CYS A 48 -5.50 6.42 -10.42
N ALA A 49 -4.50 7.28 -10.19
CA ALA A 49 -4.38 8.17 -9.04
C ALA A 49 -5.66 9.00 -8.81
N GLY A 50 -6.22 9.55 -9.89
CA GLY A 50 -7.38 10.43 -9.84
C GLY A 50 -8.70 9.75 -9.45
N ALA A 51 -8.76 8.41 -9.50
CA ALA A 51 -9.95 7.64 -9.12
C ALA A 51 -9.95 7.22 -7.63
N ASN A 52 -8.85 7.45 -6.90
CA ASN A 52 -8.80 7.09 -5.49
C ASN A 52 -9.70 8.04 -4.67
N PRO A 53 -10.61 7.52 -3.81
CA PRO A 53 -11.55 8.35 -3.05
C PRO A 53 -10.87 9.24 -2.00
N VAL A 54 -9.59 8.98 -1.69
CA VAL A 54 -8.78 9.76 -0.76
C VAL A 54 -7.69 10.49 -1.52
N PHE A 55 -7.69 11.82 -1.48
CA PHE A 55 -6.58 12.61 -2.03
C PHE A 55 -5.32 12.37 -1.18
N PHE A 56 -4.17 12.31 -1.84
CA PHE A 56 -2.88 12.03 -1.20
C PHE A 56 -1.83 13.07 -1.55
N SER A 57 -0.91 13.30 -0.62
CA SER A 57 0.32 14.04 -0.87
C SER A 57 1.47 13.10 -1.16
N LYS A 58 2.57 13.64 -1.70
CA LYS A 58 3.80 12.87 -1.93
C LYS A 58 4.34 12.25 -0.65
N GLU A 59 4.33 13.02 0.45
CA GLU A 59 4.77 12.58 1.78
C GLU A 59 3.93 11.42 2.28
N LYS A 60 2.62 11.45 2.01
CA LYS A 60 1.72 10.37 2.41
C LYS A 60 2.03 9.07 1.67
N LEU A 61 2.33 9.15 0.38
CA LEU A 61 2.73 7.99 -0.40
C LEU A 61 4.07 7.42 0.08
N ILE A 62 5.03 8.27 0.41
CA ILE A 62 6.31 7.85 1.02
C ILE A 62 6.07 7.10 2.34
N GLU A 63 5.19 7.61 3.22
CA GLU A 63 4.83 6.90 4.45
C GLU A 63 4.22 5.52 4.16
N LEU A 64 3.36 5.42 3.15
CA LEU A 64 2.72 4.14 2.77
C LEU A 64 3.74 3.14 2.23
N PHE A 65 4.65 3.56 1.35
CA PHE A 65 5.71 2.68 0.86
C PHE A 65 6.64 2.22 1.99
N LYS A 66 6.95 3.08 2.96
CA LYS A 66 7.74 2.69 4.14
C LYS A 66 7.05 1.66 5.03
N LYS A 67 5.71 1.61 5.07
CA LYS A 67 4.96 0.60 5.85
C LYS A 67 5.06 -0.82 5.28
N ILE A 68 5.38 -0.94 3.99
CA ILE A 68 5.51 -2.22 3.29
C ILE A 68 6.94 -2.47 2.81
N SER A 69 7.91 -1.65 3.24
CA SER A 69 9.30 -1.83 2.84
C SER A 69 9.93 -3.05 3.48
#